data_AF-A0AAN4Q1I2-F1
#
_entry.id   AF-A0AAN4Q1I2-F1
#
_cell.length_a   1.000
_cell.length_b   1.000
_cell.length_c   1.000
_cell.angle_alpha   90.00
_cell.angle_beta   90.00
_cell.angle_gamma   90.00
#
_symmetry.space_group_name_H-M   'P 1'
#
loop_
_entity.id
_entity.type
_entity.pdbx_description
1 polymer ?
#
loop_
_entity_poly.entity_id
_entity_poly.type
_entity_poly.pdbx_seq_one_letter_code
_entity_poly.pdbx_strand_id
1 'polypeptide(L)' 'MATLWEQRLKTALVSVEDDFFQLGGNSLSAIILAGMIGRRFGVCVNVSDIFDHRTLAKQAHLLEVKLLETEAAELADEQ' A
#
# COMPACT_ATOMS: atom_id res chain seq x y z
N MET A 1 -4.20 2.08 6.12
CA MET A 1 -4.24 0.98 5.12
C MET A 1 -5.60 0.29 5.03
N ALA A 2 -6.17 -0.21 6.13
CA ALA A 2 -7.48 -0.90 6.13
C ALA A 2 -8.57 -0.18 5.34
N THR A 3 -8.75 1.11 5.58
CA THR A 3 -9.75 1.93 4.86
C THR A 3 -9.55 1.97 3.35
N LEU A 4 -8.31 1.90 2.84
CA LEU A 4 -8.06 1.87 1.40
C LEU A 4 -8.48 0.54 0.78
N TRP A 5 -8.25 -0.57 1.49
CA TRP A 5 -8.72 -1.89 1.08
C TRP A 5 -10.24 -1.97 1.15
N GLU A 6 -10.86 -1.53 2.24
CA GLU A 6 -12.31 -1.50 2.40
C GLU A 6 -13.00 -0.72 1.28
N GLN A 7 -12.45 0.45 0.93
CA GLN A 7 -12.94 1.26 -0.20
C GLN A 7 -12.79 0.57 -1.55
N ARG A 8 -11.71 -0.20 -1.76
CA ARG A 8 -11.44 -0.86 -3.05
C ARG A 8 -12.17 -2.18 -3.22
N LEU A 9 -12.18 -3.00 -2.18
CA LEU A 9 -12.75 -4.34 -2.18
C LEU A 9 -14.23 -4.35 -1.77
N LYS A 10 -14.77 -3.20 -1.33
CA LYS A 10 -16.15 -3.07 -0.83
C LYS A 10 -16.47 -4.07 0.29
N THR A 11 -15.47 -4.35 1.13
CA THR A 11 -15.59 -5.20 2.31
C THR A 11 -15.60 -4.35 3.57
N ALA A 12 -16.32 -4.79 4.60
CA ALA A 12 -16.53 -4.05 5.84
C ALA A 12 -15.54 -4.41 6.96
N LEU A 13 -14.86 -5.55 6.85
CA LEU A 13 -13.90 -6.04 7.84
C LEU A 13 -12.72 -6.65 7.09
N VAL A 14 -11.54 -6.04 7.24
CA VAL A 14 -10.26 -6.56 6.75
C VAL A 14 -9.34 -6.77 7.94
N SER A 15 -8.87 -7.99 8.12
CA SER A 15 -7.86 -8.35 9.11
C SER A 15 -6.46 -8.04 8.59
N VAL A 16 -5.50 -7.88 9.50
CA VAL A 16 -4.11 -7.57 9.13
C VAL A 16 -3.43 -8.72 8.34
N GLU A 17 -3.91 -9.95 8.50
CA GLU A 17 -3.40 -11.14 7.81
C GLU A 17 -4.18 -11.48 6.53
N ASP A 18 -5.27 -10.75 6.23
CA ASP A 18 -6.06 -11.01 5.03
C ASP A 18 -5.24 -10.76 3.77
N ASP A 19 -5.38 -11.67 2.80
CA ASP A 19 -4.73 -11.56 1.49
C ASP A 19 -5.61 -10.74 0.54
N PHE A 20 -5.02 -9.70 -0.05
CA PHE A 20 -5.71 -8.78 -0.95
C PHE A 20 -6.39 -9.50 -2.12
N PHE A 21 -5.74 -10.52 -2.68
CA PHE A 21 -6.21 -11.25 -3.84
C PHE A 21 -7.26 -12.30 -3.46
N GLN A 22 -7.18 -12.88 -2.26
CA GLN A 22 -8.24 -13.76 -1.74
C GLN A 22 -9.53 -13.00 -1.44
N LEU A 23 -9.44 -11.73 -1.04
CA LEU A 23 -10.59 -10.86 -0.80
C LEU A 23 -11.21 -10.26 -2.10
N GLY A 24 -10.76 -10.71 -3.28
CA GLY A 24 -11.28 -10.25 -4.59
C GLY A 24 -10.44 -9.17 -5.26
N GLY A 25 -9.25 -8.88 -4.75
CA GLY A 25 -8.26 -8.05 -5.43
C GLY A 25 -7.76 -8.69 -6.72
N ASN A 26 -7.55 -7.88 -7.75
CA ASN A 26 -6.98 -8.28 -9.04
C ASN A 26 -5.95 -7.24 -9.50
N SER A 27 -5.35 -7.46 -10.68
CA SER A 27 -4.34 -6.54 -11.22
C SER A 27 -4.83 -5.09 -11.35
N LEU A 28 -6.08 -4.89 -11.78
CA LEU A 28 -6.65 -3.54 -11.90
C LEU A 28 -6.83 -2.90 -10.52
N SER A 29 -7.39 -3.63 -9.56
CA SER A 29 -7.53 -3.15 -8.18
C SER A 29 -6.18 -2.87 -7.52
N ALA A 30 -5.14 -3.67 -7.82
CA ALA A 30 -3.77 -3.46 -7.34
C ALA A 30 -3.14 -2.18 -7.93
N ILE A 31 -3.28 -1.95 -9.24
CA ILE A 31 -2.80 -0.72 -9.89
C ILE A 31 -3.48 0.51 -9.27
N ILE A 32 -4.81 0.44 -9.08
CA ILE A 32 -5.56 1.55 -8.50
C ILE A 32 -5.19 1.78 -7.03
N LEU A 33 -5.02 0.70 -6.25
CA LEU A 33 -4.62 0.76 -4.85
C LEU A 33 -3.23 1.39 -4.71
N ALA A 34 -2.25 0.97 -5.53
CA ALA A 34 -0.92 1.55 -5.55
C ALA A 34 -0.95 3.07 -5.81
N GLY A 35 -1.73 3.52 -6.80
CA GLY A 35 -1.91 4.94 -7.07
C GLY A 35 -2.66 5.71 -5.97
N MET A 36 -3.57 5.06 -5.23
CA MET A 36 -4.20 5.67 -4.06
C MET A 36 -3.24 5.82 -2.90
N ILE A 37 -2.43 4.80 -2.63
CA ILE A 37 -1.41 4.83 -1.58
C ILE A 37 -0.45 5.98 -1.87
N GLY A 38 0.08 6.07 -3.09
CA GLY A 38 1.01 7.14 -3.42
C GLY A 38 0.42 8.55 -3.32
N ARG A 39 -0.83 8.75 -3.76
CA ARG A 39 -1.50 10.06 -3.57
C ARG A 39 -1.82 10.39 -2.12
N ARG A 40 -2.10 9.39 -1.28
CA ARG A 40 -2.48 9.57 0.13
C ARG A 40 -1.27 9.85 1.01
N PHE A 41 -0.14 9.23 0.71
CA PHE A 41 1.03 9.19 1.59
C PHE A 41 2.30 9.79 0.97
N GLY A 42 2.27 10.23 -0.30
CA GLY A 42 3.43 10.82 -0.95
C GLY A 42 4.51 9.82 -1.39
N VAL A 43 4.26 8.51 -1.28
CA VAL A 43 5.24 7.47 -1.62
C VAL A 43 5.01 6.84 -3.00
N CYS A 44 6.08 6.39 -3.66
CA CYS A 44 5.95 5.58 -4.86
C CYS A 44 5.74 4.10 -4.50
N VAL A 45 4.54 3.58 -4.81
CA VAL A 45 4.21 2.15 -4.70
C VAL A 45 3.90 1.60 -6.09
N ASN A 46 4.52 0.49 -6.43
CA ASN A 46 4.34 -0.18 -7.71
C ASN A 46 3.33 -1.33 -7.58
N VAL A 47 2.77 -1.76 -8.70
CA VAL A 47 1.87 -2.93 -8.70
C VAL A 47 2.61 -4.19 -8.18
N SER A 48 3.88 -4.35 -8.53
CA SER A 48 4.72 -5.46 -8.07
C SER A 48 4.84 -5.50 -6.54
N ASP A 49 4.90 -4.33 -5.88
CA ASP A 49 4.94 -4.25 -4.42
C ASP A 49 3.67 -4.85 -3.80
N ILE A 50 2.50 -4.57 -4.39
CA ILE A 50 1.20 -5.13 -3.95
C ILE A 50 1.16 -6.65 -4.13
N PHE A 51 1.76 -7.17 -5.21
CA PHE A 51 1.85 -8.61 -5.47
C PHE A 51 2.84 -9.33 -4.55
N ASP A 52 3.95 -8.69 -4.19
CA ASP A 52 4.94 -9.24 -3.26
C ASP A 52 4.43 -9.17 -1.81
N HIS A 53 3.73 -8.09 -1.47
CA HIS A 53 3.17 -7.81 -0.14
C HIS A 53 1.67 -8.03 -0.16
N ARG A 54 1.25 -9.29 -0.19
CA ARG A 54 -0.16 -9.63 -0.42
C ARG A 54 -1.10 -9.34 0.76
N THR A 55 -0.57 -9.24 1.97
CA THR A 55 -1.38 -9.02 3.18
C THR A 55 -1.38 -7.56 3.62
N LEU A 56 -2.42 -7.17 4.36
CA LEU A 56 -2.55 -5.80 4.85
C LEU A 56 -1.38 -5.40 5.77
N ALA A 57 -0.93 -6.30 6.64
CA ALA A 57 0.24 -6.09 7.49
C ALA A 57 1.50 -5.82 6.67
N LYS A 58 1.74 -6.62 5.63
CA LYS A 58 2.92 -6.46 4.76
C LYS A 58 2.88 -5.15 3.98
N GLN A 59 1.71 -4.76 3.45
CA GLN A 59 1.58 -3.47 2.74
C GLN A 59 1.71 -2.28 3.68
N ALA A 60 1.20 -2.38 4.91
CA ALA A 60 1.38 -1.34 5.92
C ALA A 60 2.85 -1.18 6.29
N HIS A 61 3.57 -2.30 6.49
CA HIS A 61 5.00 -2.26 6.77
C HIS A 61 5.82 -1.69 5.61
N LEU A 62 5.53 -2.09 4.37
CA LEU A 62 6.17 -1.52 3.19
C LEU A 62 5.97 0.00 3.12
N LEU A 63 4.76 0.48 3.42
CA LEU A 63 4.46 1.90 3.45
C LEU A 63 5.28 2.62 4.53
N GLU A 64 5.38 2.05 5.72
CA GLU A 64 6.19 2.60 6.81
C GLU A 64 7.67 2.75 6.39
N VAL A 65 8.25 1.72 5.77
CA VAL A 65 9.62 1.77 5.25
C VAL A 65 9.77 2.87 4.20
N LYS A 66 8.87 2.93 3.21
CA LYS A 66 8.93 3.93 2.14
C LYS A 66 8.77 5.37 2.64
N LEU A 67 7.96 5.57 3.69
CA LEU A 67 7.80 6.89 4.32
C LEU A 67 9.12 7.34 4.94
N LEU A 68 9.80 6.45 5.68
CA LEU A 68 11.10 6.72 6.28
C LEU A 68 12.17 7.00 5.21
N GLU A 69 12.18 6.25 4.11
CA GLU A 69 13.11 6.48 3.00
C GLU A 69 12.87 7.81 2.30
N THR A 70 11.60 8.23 2.16
CA THR A 70 11.25 9.51 1.54
C THR A 70 11.75 10.67 2.41
N GLU A 71 11.47 10.63 3.71
CA GLU A 71 11.90 11.65 4.67
C GLU A 71 13.44 11.72 4.78
N ALA A 72 14.12 10.57 4.77
CA ALA A 72 15.59 10.50 4.79
C ALA A 72 16.24 11.08 3.53
N ALA A 73 15.61 10.89 2.36
CA ALA A 73 16.10 11.43 1.09
C ALA A 73 15.97 12.96 1.05
N GLU A 74 14.87 13.52 1.59
CA GLU A 74 14.67 14.97 1.68
C GLU A 74 15.72 15.65 2.57
N LEU A 75 16.09 15.03 3.69
CA LEU A 75 17.10 15.55 4.62
C LEU A 75 18.54 15.49 4.07
N ALA A 76 18.80 14.64 3.08
CA ALA A 76 20.12 14.44 2.48
C ALA A 76 20.41 15.45 1.35
N ASP A 77 19.40 16.00 0.69
CA ASP A 77 19.55 16.98 -0.40
C ASP A 77 19.76 18.41 0.13
N GLU A 78 19.35 18.69 1.38
CA GLU A 78 19.52 19.98 2.06
C GLU A 78 20.89 20.19 2.76
N GLN A 79 21.82 19.23 2.69
CA GLN A 79 23.15 19.27 3.35
C GLN A 79 24.34 19.47 2.40
#